data_AF-A0A5A7WL21-F1
#
_entry.id   AF-A0A5A7WL21-F1
#
_cell.length_a   1.000
_cell.length_b   1.000
_cell.length_c   1.000
_cell.angle_alpha   90.00
_cell.angle_beta   90.00
_cell.angle_gamma   90.00
#
_symmetry.space_group_name_H-M   'P 1'
#
loop_
_entity.id
_entity.type
_entity.pdbx_description
1 polymer ?
#
loop_
_entity_poly.entity_id
_entity_poly.type
_entity_poly.pdbx_seq_one_letter_code
_entity_poly.pdbx_strand_id
1 'polypeptide(L)'
;MAVPRSADLPRLDHIGILVRDLDSAVTHWSARFGVGVARKVEVPAMGISAVFLDISGAEVELYTIDDRDALDAALEGTPAKLDHLALRLQHADGPELAGCAIRGPGRAEPIAAPIPLGDATHVWTEPPGIDVVLQLIRPIQ
;
A
#
# COMPACT_ATOMS: atom_id res chain seq x y z
N MET A 1 14.21 -20.90 -21.00
CA MET A 1 13.55 -19.71 -20.43
C MET A 1 14.54 -18.55 -20.49
N ALA A 2 14.17 -17.43 -21.12
CA ALA A 2 14.99 -16.23 -21.08
C ALA A 2 14.90 -15.62 -19.66
N VAL A 3 16.04 -15.19 -19.11
CA VAL A 3 16.07 -14.47 -17.84
C VAL A 3 15.45 -13.08 -18.08
N PRO A 4 14.44 -12.66 -17.32
CA PRO A 4 13.87 -11.31 -17.43
C PRO A 4 14.98 -10.28 -17.23
N ARG A 5 14.97 -9.18 -17.99
CA ARG A 5 15.90 -8.08 -17.67
C ARG A 5 15.48 -7.50 -16.32
N SER A 6 16.43 -6.96 -15.56
CA SER A 6 16.15 -6.38 -14.23
C SER A 6 15.05 -5.30 -14.22
N ALA A 7 14.81 -4.65 -15.36
CA ALA A 7 13.75 -3.66 -15.54
C ALA A 7 12.32 -4.25 -15.66
N ASP A 8 12.20 -5.56 -15.92
CA ASP A 8 10.94 -6.27 -16.12
C ASP A 8 10.46 -7.01 -14.85
N LEU A 9 11.31 -7.08 -13.82
CA LEU A 9 10.96 -7.71 -12.55
C LEU A 9 10.06 -6.78 -11.73
N PRO A 10 9.02 -7.31 -11.06
CA PRO A 10 8.28 -6.56 -10.05
C PRO A 10 9.23 -5.97 -9.02
N ARG A 11 9.04 -4.69 -8.68
CA ARG A 11 9.80 -4.03 -7.63
C ARG A 11 8.93 -3.80 -6.42
N LEU A 12 9.49 -4.01 -5.24
CA LEU A 12 8.87 -3.53 -4.01
C LEU A 12 8.77 -2.01 -4.08
N ASP A 13 7.57 -1.47 -3.96
CA ASP A 13 7.32 -0.04 -3.91
C ASP A 13 7.28 0.40 -2.46
N HIS A 14 6.35 -0.17 -1.69
CA HIS A 14 6.25 0.05 -0.26
C HIS A 14 5.59 -1.10 0.49
N ILE A 15 5.69 -1.06 1.82
CA ILE A 15 4.93 -1.90 2.74
C ILE A 15 4.00 -1.00 3.56
N GLY A 16 2.70 -1.26 3.49
CA GLY A 16 1.67 -0.53 4.21
C GLY A 16 1.50 -1.03 5.63
N ILE A 17 1.55 -0.10 6.59
CA ILE A 17 1.27 -0.35 8.00
C ILE A 17 0.19 0.64 8.44
N LEU A 18 -0.98 0.11 8.73
CA LEU A 18 -2.07 0.86 9.35
C LEU A 18 -1.68 1.15 10.80
N VAL A 19 -1.78 2.41 11.22
CA VAL A 19 -1.42 2.86 12.57
C VAL A 19 -2.55 3.64 13.20
N ARG A 20 -2.70 3.50 14.52
CA ARG A 20 -3.72 4.23 15.31
C ARG A 20 -3.44 5.73 15.41
N ASP A 21 -2.16 6.08 15.49
CA ASP A 21 -1.64 7.43 15.66
C ASP A 21 -0.41 7.58 14.76
N LEU A 22 -0.58 8.38 13.70
CA LEU A 22 0.42 8.55 12.66
C LEU A 22 1.65 9.32 13.17
N ASP A 23 1.45 10.38 13.93
CA ASP A 23 2.55 11.21 14.44
C ASP A 23 3.42 10.44 15.45
N SER A 24 2.77 9.68 16.34
CA SER A 24 3.45 8.79 17.27
C SER A 24 4.25 7.71 16.52
N ALA A 25 3.65 7.05 15.52
CA ALA A 25 4.32 6.03 14.74
C ALA A 25 5.55 6.58 13.98
N VAL A 26 5.40 7.72 13.30
CA VAL A 26 6.53 8.37 12.60
C VAL A 26 7.64 8.73 13.58
N THR A 27 7.30 9.31 14.73
CA THR A 27 8.29 9.65 15.77
C THR A 27 9.02 8.40 16.26
N HIS A 28 8.31 7.30 16.49
CA HIS A 28 8.93 6.05 16.92
C HIS A 28 9.90 5.49 15.88
N TRP A 29 9.49 5.42 14.61
CA TRP A 29 10.36 4.91 13.54
C TRP A 29 11.59 5.79 13.35
N SER A 30 11.41 7.10 13.23
CA SER A 30 12.52 8.03 13.01
C SER A 30 13.46 8.11 14.20
N ALA A 31 12.95 8.21 15.45
CA ALA A 31 13.81 8.31 16.63
C ALA A 31 14.51 6.98 16.98
N ARG A 32 13.87 5.83 16.72
CA ARG A 32 14.43 4.52 17.10
C ARG A 32 15.43 3.98 16.08
N PHE A 33 15.17 4.21 14.79
CA PHE A 33 15.90 3.60 13.69
C PHE A 33 16.63 4.61 12.79
N GLY A 34 16.42 5.92 12.99
CA GLY A 34 17.05 6.96 12.18
C GLY A 34 16.50 7.05 10.76
N VAL A 35 15.30 6.52 10.51
CA VAL A 35 14.69 6.50 9.18
C VAL A 35 14.08 7.87 8.86
N GLY A 36 14.41 8.40 7.68
CA GLY A 36 13.90 9.68 7.20
C GLY A 36 12.50 9.58 6.61
N VAL A 37 11.75 10.67 6.68
CA VAL A 37 10.49 10.84 5.94
C VAL A 37 10.82 11.17 4.49
N ALA A 38 10.39 10.30 3.57
CA ALA A 38 10.52 10.50 2.13
C ALA A 38 9.47 11.49 1.61
N ARG A 39 8.20 11.28 2.00
CA ARG A 39 7.05 12.09 1.58
C ARG A 39 5.85 11.92 2.51
N LYS A 40 4.95 12.90 2.46
CA LYS A 40 3.64 12.86 3.13
C LYS A 40 2.54 12.91 2.07
N VAL A 41 1.47 12.17 2.29
CA VAL A 41 0.33 12.10 1.38
C VAL A 41 -0.95 12.24 2.18
N GLU A 42 -1.84 13.10 1.68
CA GLU A 42 -3.21 13.19 2.14
C GLU A 42 -4.11 12.79 0.97
N VAL A 43 -5.07 11.91 1.20
CA VAL A 43 -6.10 11.54 0.23
C VAL A 43 -7.47 11.83 0.84
N PRO A 44 -7.91 13.11 0.89
CA PRO A 44 -9.12 13.50 1.60
C PRO A 44 -10.39 12.80 1.11
N ALA A 45 -10.47 12.51 -0.19
CA ALA A 45 -11.59 11.77 -0.78
C ALA A 45 -11.73 10.33 -0.26
N MET A 46 -10.70 9.81 0.39
CA MET A 46 -10.67 8.48 1.01
C MET A 46 -10.51 8.55 2.53
N GLY A 47 -10.39 9.75 3.11
CA GLY A 47 -10.11 9.94 4.54
C GLY A 47 -8.83 9.26 4.99
N ILE A 48 -7.76 9.35 4.19
CA ILE A 48 -6.47 8.70 4.46
C ILE A 48 -5.38 9.78 4.61
N SER A 49 -4.57 9.63 5.66
CA SER A 49 -3.31 10.36 5.86
C SER A 49 -2.16 9.38 5.97
N ALA A 50 -1.07 9.63 5.24
CA ALA A 50 0.07 8.72 5.14
C ALA A 50 1.42 9.44 5.17
N VAL A 51 2.41 8.79 5.76
CA VAL A 51 3.82 9.18 5.76
C VAL A 51 4.66 8.02 5.28
N PHE A 52 5.42 8.25 4.22
CA PHE A 52 6.34 7.27 3.63
C PHE A 52 7.74 7.50 4.18
N LEU A 53 8.33 6.44 4.71
CA LEU A 53 9.67 6.41 5.28
C LEU A 53 10.63 5.74 4.30
N ASP A 54 11.79 6.36 4.05
CA ASP A 54 12.77 5.86 3.07
C ASP A 54 13.53 4.64 3.60
N ILE A 55 13.39 3.50 2.94
CA ILE A 55 14.11 2.25 3.26
C ILE A 55 14.75 1.69 1.99
N SER A 56 15.99 2.11 1.71
CA SER A 56 16.93 1.52 0.73
C SER A 56 16.28 0.80 -0.46
N GLY A 57 15.65 1.57 -1.34
CA GLY A 57 15.06 1.07 -2.59
C GLY A 57 13.57 0.71 -2.52
N ALA A 58 12.93 0.87 -1.35
CA ALA A 58 11.49 0.83 -1.13
C ALA A 58 11.11 1.83 -0.02
N GLU A 59 9.82 1.92 0.30
CA GLU A 59 9.31 2.75 1.39
C GLU A 59 8.53 1.93 2.43
N VAL A 60 8.45 2.42 3.66
CA VAL A 60 7.41 1.99 4.63
C VAL A 60 6.34 3.07 4.66
N GLU A 61 5.12 2.71 4.28
CA GLU A 61 3.97 3.59 4.41
C GLU A 61 3.36 3.40 5.80
N LEU A 62 3.46 4.42 6.65
CA LEU A 62 2.65 4.53 7.85
C LEU A 62 1.40 5.33 7.48
N TYR A 63 0.21 4.78 7.68
CA TYR A 63 -1.02 5.50 7.37
C TYR A 63 -2.11 5.27 8.40
N THR A 64 -3.02 6.23 8.49
CA THR A 64 -4.24 6.16 9.31
C THR A 64 -5.44 6.52 8.45
N ILE A 65 -6.62 6.12 8.91
CA ILE A 65 -7.89 6.54 8.32
C ILE A 65 -8.68 7.42 9.30
N ASP A 66 -9.43 8.37 8.75
CA ASP A 66 -10.20 9.37 9.51
C ASP A 66 -11.42 8.74 10.19
N ASP A 67 -12.05 7.76 9.54
CA ASP A 67 -13.16 7.00 10.10
C ASP A 67 -12.67 6.11 11.25
N ARG A 68 -12.98 6.54 12.48
CA ARG A 68 -12.52 5.89 13.71
C ARG A 68 -13.11 4.51 13.92
N ASP A 69 -14.36 4.29 13.51
CA ASP A 69 -15.02 2.99 13.67
C ASP A 69 -14.40 1.98 12.69
N ALA A 70 -14.16 2.41 11.44
CA ALA A 70 -13.44 1.58 10.46
C ALA A 70 -12.00 1.30 10.90
N LEU A 71 -11.29 2.29 11.47
CA LEU A 71 -9.92 2.13 11.95
C LEU A 71 -9.86 1.13 13.11
N ASP A 72 -10.78 1.23 14.07
CA ASP A 72 -10.83 0.33 15.21
C ASP A 72 -11.17 -1.10 14.79
N ALA A 73 -12.08 -1.27 13.84
CA ALA A 73 -12.38 -2.57 13.24
C ALA A 73 -11.17 -3.17 12.53
N ALA A 74 -10.43 -2.39 11.74
CA ALA A 74 -9.28 -2.86 10.98
C ALA A 74 -8.07 -3.21 11.86
N LEU A 75 -7.85 -2.45 12.94
CA LEU A 75 -6.75 -2.64 13.88
C LEU A 75 -6.99 -3.77 14.90
N GLU A 76 -8.25 -4.17 15.13
CA GLU A 76 -8.60 -5.27 16.04
C GLU A 76 -7.98 -5.11 17.46
N GLY A 77 -7.98 -3.87 17.96
CA GLY A 77 -7.42 -3.52 19.27
C GLY A 77 -5.89 -3.40 19.33
N THR A 78 -5.19 -3.60 18.22
CA THR A 78 -3.73 -3.37 18.14
C THR A 78 -3.43 -1.88 17.86
N PRO A 79 -2.22 -1.38 18.20
CA PRO A 79 -1.82 -0.02 17.87
C PRO A 79 -1.42 0.15 16.40
N ALA A 80 -1.03 -0.95 15.73
CA ALA A 80 -0.61 -0.98 14.34
C ALA A 80 -0.76 -2.38 13.75
N LYS A 81 -1.02 -2.47 12.44
CA LYS A 81 -1.18 -3.73 11.70
C LYS A 81 -0.49 -3.61 10.33
N LEU A 82 0.24 -4.66 9.94
CA LEU A 82 0.72 -4.76 8.56
C LEU A 82 -0.50 -5.01 7.66
N ASP A 83 -0.70 -4.12 6.69
CA ASP A 83 -1.92 -4.09 5.88
C ASP A 83 -1.68 -4.71 4.51
N HIS A 84 -0.69 -4.18 3.77
CA HIS A 84 -0.46 -4.58 2.39
C HIS A 84 1.01 -4.54 2.00
N LEU A 85 1.30 -5.22 0.90
CA LEU A 85 2.57 -5.14 0.19
C LEU A 85 2.32 -4.53 -1.19
N ALA A 86 3.03 -3.46 -1.50
CA ALA A 86 2.91 -2.76 -2.77
C ALA A 86 4.01 -3.17 -3.74
N LEU A 87 3.59 -3.65 -4.92
CA LEU A 87 4.48 -4.00 -6.02
C LEU A 87 4.28 -3.03 -7.17
N ARG A 88 5.38 -2.47 -7.67
CA ARG A 88 5.40 -1.76 -8.94
C ARG A 88 5.69 -2.74 -10.06
N LEU A 89 4.78 -2.81 -11.02
CA LEU A 89 4.89 -3.64 -12.21
C LEU A 89 4.89 -2.78 -13.46
N GLN A 90 5.61 -3.24 -14.49
CA GLN A 90 5.55 -2.63 -15.82
C GLN A 90 4.22 -2.95 -16.51
N HIS A 91 3.67 -4.14 -16.25
CA HIS A 91 2.41 -4.64 -16.80
C HIS A 91 1.62 -5.35 -15.69
N ALA A 92 0.34 -5.03 -15.54
CA ALA A 92 -0.58 -5.61 -14.55
C ALA A 92 -2.03 -5.56 -15.07
N ASP A 93 -2.21 -5.95 -16.33
CA ASP A 93 -3.41 -5.64 -17.13
C ASP A 93 -4.28 -6.87 -17.38
N GLY A 94 -3.87 -8.05 -16.90
CA GLY A 94 -4.41 -9.31 -17.38
C GLY A 94 -4.29 -10.47 -16.38
N PRO A 95 -3.53 -11.54 -16.68
CA PRO A 95 -3.54 -12.78 -15.92
C PRO A 95 -3.25 -12.64 -14.42
N GLU A 96 -2.48 -11.63 -14.02
CA GLU A 96 -2.08 -11.38 -12.63
C GLU A 96 -3.26 -11.01 -11.72
N LEU A 97 -4.32 -10.45 -12.31
CA LEU A 97 -5.55 -10.09 -11.60
C LEU A 97 -6.63 -11.18 -11.68
N ALA A 98 -6.37 -12.26 -12.43
CA ALA A 98 -7.37 -13.31 -12.64
C ALA A 98 -7.74 -14.00 -11.32
N GLY A 99 -9.04 -13.97 -10.99
CA GLY A 99 -9.56 -14.57 -9.75
C GLY A 99 -9.30 -13.75 -8.48
N CYS A 100 -8.69 -12.56 -8.58
CA CYS A 100 -8.52 -11.67 -7.44
C CYS A 100 -9.81 -10.90 -7.16
N ALA A 101 -10.18 -10.77 -5.88
CA ALA A 101 -11.06 -9.70 -5.46
C ALA A 101 -10.28 -8.38 -5.55
N ILE A 102 -10.80 -7.40 -6.30
CA ILE A 102 -10.20 -6.08 -6.46
C ILE A 102 -10.85 -5.11 -5.48
N ARG A 103 -10.06 -4.43 -4.63
CA ARG A 103 -10.52 -3.51 -3.59
C ARG A 103 -9.83 -2.14 -3.71
N GLY A 104 -10.37 -1.16 -3.00
CA GLY A 104 -9.72 0.13 -2.75
C GLY A 104 -9.01 0.16 -1.39
N PRO A 105 -8.17 1.18 -1.12
CA PRO A 105 -7.45 1.29 0.14
C PRO A 105 -8.42 1.42 1.32
N GLY A 106 -8.23 0.59 2.34
CA GLY A 106 -9.09 0.59 3.53
C GLY A 106 -10.56 0.20 3.29
N ARG A 107 -10.88 -0.44 2.15
CA ARG A 107 -12.26 -0.83 1.81
C ARG A 107 -12.42 -2.34 1.73
N ALA A 108 -13.48 -2.84 2.35
CA ALA A 108 -13.85 -4.25 2.27
C ALA A 108 -14.64 -4.56 0.99
N GLU A 109 -15.25 -3.59 0.32
CA GLU A 109 -16.06 -3.85 -0.87
C GLU A 109 -15.20 -3.90 -2.14
N PRO A 110 -15.53 -4.79 -3.10
CA PRO A 110 -14.86 -4.79 -4.38
C PRO A 110 -15.11 -3.51 -5.18
N ILE A 111 -14.10 -3.07 -5.95
CA ILE A 111 -14.21 -1.95 -6.88
C ILE A 111 -14.21 -2.45 -8.34
N ALA A 112 -14.84 -1.70 -9.23
CA ALA A 112 -15.06 -2.12 -10.63
C ALA A 112 -13.84 -1.89 -11.55
N ALA A 113 -12.89 -1.03 -11.15
CA ALA A 113 -11.73 -0.68 -11.95
C ALA A 113 -10.57 -0.20 -11.06
N PRO A 114 -9.31 -0.27 -11.55
CA PRO A 114 -8.16 0.34 -10.88
C PRO A 114 -8.35 1.84 -10.60
N ILE A 115 -7.76 2.32 -9.51
CA ILE A 115 -7.85 3.71 -9.07
C ILE A 115 -6.67 4.49 -9.67
N PRO A 116 -6.91 5.57 -10.43
CA PRO A 116 -5.84 6.47 -10.84
C PRO A 116 -5.40 7.34 -9.66
N LEU A 117 -4.10 7.33 -9.35
CA LEU A 117 -3.46 8.19 -8.35
C LEU A 117 -2.15 8.72 -8.93
N GLY A 118 -2.05 10.04 -9.11
CA GLY A 118 -0.89 10.66 -9.73
C GLY A 118 -0.66 10.17 -11.16
N ASP A 119 0.55 9.67 -11.44
CA ASP A 119 0.98 9.11 -12.73
C ASP A 119 0.84 7.59 -12.80
N ALA A 120 0.08 6.97 -11.89
CA ALA A 120 -0.08 5.52 -11.83
C ALA A 120 -1.54 5.10 -11.60
N THR A 121 -1.83 3.85 -11.94
CA THR A 121 -3.05 3.14 -11.54
C THR A 121 -2.73 2.15 -10.45
N HIS A 122 -3.62 2.07 -9.46
CA HIS A 122 -3.46 1.23 -8.26
C HIS A 122 -4.64 0.27 -8.12
N VAL A 123 -4.36 -0.94 -7.68
CA VAL A 123 -5.38 -1.94 -7.35
C VAL A 123 -4.95 -2.75 -6.15
N TRP A 124 -5.83 -2.91 -5.16
CA TRP A 124 -5.59 -3.78 -4.01
C TRP A 124 -6.26 -5.12 -4.27
N THR A 125 -5.54 -6.21 -4.04
CA THR A 125 -5.97 -7.54 -4.42
C THR A 125 -5.67 -8.57 -3.35
N GLU A 126 -6.51 -9.59 -3.26
CA GLU A 126 -6.26 -10.81 -2.48
C GLU A 126 -6.11 -11.97 -3.47
N PRO A 127 -4.88 -12.27 -3.93
CA PRO A 127 -4.67 -13.35 -4.86
C PRO A 127 -4.93 -14.72 -4.20
N PRO A 128 -5.52 -15.69 -4.93
CA PRO A 128 -5.73 -17.03 -4.40
C PRO A 128 -4.43 -17.67 -3.89
N GLY A 129 -4.42 -18.08 -2.61
CA GLY A 129 -3.28 -18.73 -1.97
C GLY A 129 -2.19 -17.78 -1.46
N ILE A 130 -2.40 -16.46 -1.53
CA ILE A 130 -1.52 -15.43 -0.96
C ILE A 130 -2.27 -14.73 0.18
N ASP A 131 -1.84 -14.96 1.42
CA ASP A 131 -2.46 -14.41 2.63
C ASP A 131 -1.91 -13.02 2.98
N VAL A 132 -1.85 -12.14 1.97
CA VAL A 132 -1.52 -10.72 2.13
C VAL A 132 -2.22 -9.93 1.04
N VAL A 133 -2.72 -8.74 1.38
CA VAL A 133 -3.24 -7.81 0.39
C VAL A 133 -2.08 -7.29 -0.46
N LEU A 134 -2.16 -7.49 -1.78
CA LEU A 134 -1.21 -6.93 -2.72
C LEU A 134 -1.78 -5.67 -3.36
N GLN A 135 -1.07 -4.55 -3.19
CA GLN A 135 -1.30 -3.37 -4.00
C GLN A 135 -0.43 -3.44 -5.26
N LEU A 136 -1.06 -3.51 -6.42
CA LEU A 136 -0.34 -3.48 -7.69
C LEU A 136 -0.37 -2.06 -8.24
N ILE A 137 0.81 -1.51 -8.49
CA ILE A 137 1.04 -0.16 -8.98
C ILE A 137 1.59 -0.24 -10.39
N ARG A 138 0.90 0.40 -11.32
CA ARG A 138 1.29 0.45 -12.72
C ARG A 138 1.36 1.89 -13.21
N PRO A 139 2.50 2.37 -13.73
CA PRO A 139 2.58 3.68 -14.35
C PRO A 139 1.56 3.85 -15.49
N ILE A 140 0.94 5.02 -15.58
CA ILE A 140 0.15 5.45 -16.73
C ILE A 140 1.15 5.80 -17.84
N GLN A 141 1.06 5.11 -18.97
CA GLN A 141 1.89 5.39 -20.16
C GLN A 141 1.43 6.64 -20.90
#